data_AF-A0A970BU09-F1
#
_entry.id   AF-A0A970BU09-F1
#
_cell.length_a   1.000
_cell.length_b   1.000
_cell.length_c   1.000
_cell.angle_alpha   90.00
_cell.angle_beta   90.00
_cell.angle_gamma   90.00
#
_symmetry.space_group_name_H-M   'P 1'
#
loop_
_entity.id
_entity.type
_entity.pdbx_description
1 polymer ?
#
loop_
_entity_poly.entity_id
_entity_poly.type
_entity_poly.pdbx_seq_one_letter_code
_entity_poly.pdbx_strand_id
1 'polypeptide(L)' 'MKTALVLSTHAAQFNAVALKGDLEDNVAKIASWGYQGVELAIRDPSLVDPAQLEELTRRHGLGVPAIGTGQAWGE' A
#
# COMPACT_ATOMS: atom_id res chain seq x y z
N MET A 1 -18.41 -6.14 -8.18
CA MET A 1 -16.95 -6.10 -8.47
C MET A 1 -16.28 -5.27 -7.39
N LYS A 2 -15.04 -5.59 -6.97
CA LYS A 2 -14.27 -4.79 -5.99
C LYS A 2 -13.09 -4.10 -6.66
N THR A 3 -12.77 -2.86 -6.30
CA THR A 3 -11.66 -2.07 -6.82
C THR A 3 -10.58 -1.87 -5.75
N ALA A 4 -9.32 -1.82 -6.19
CA ALA A 4 -8.17 -1.54 -5.34
C ALA A 4 -7.22 -0.53 -6.01
N LEU A 5 -6.42 0.17 -5.20
CA LEU A 5 -5.38 1.09 -5.66
C LEU A 5 -4.00 0.62 -5.21
N VAL A 6 -3.00 0.71 -6.10
CA VAL A 6 -1.61 0.40 -5.75
C VAL A 6 -1.03 1.49 -4.85
N LEU A 7 -0.53 1.08 -3.69
CA LEU A 7 0.11 1.91 -2.68
C LEU A 7 1.55 1.42 -2.46
N SER A 8 2.52 2.30 -2.72
CA SER A 8 3.93 2.01 -2.45
C SER A 8 4.24 2.36 -1.00
N THR A 9 4.85 1.40 -0.31
CA THR A 9 5.23 1.54 1.09
C THR A 9 6.55 2.29 1.28
N HIS A 10 7.29 2.54 0.20
CA HIS A 10 8.61 3.15 0.22
C HIS A 10 8.78 4.16 -0.92
N ALA A 11 9.66 5.14 -0.74
CA ALA A 11 10.07 6.04 -1.82
C ALA A 11 10.84 5.23 -2.88
N ALA A 12 10.19 4.93 -3.99
CA ALA A 12 10.81 4.26 -5.11
C ALA A 12 11.53 5.26 -6.01
N GLN A 13 12.75 4.92 -6.48
CA GLN A 13 13.39 5.64 -7.59
C GLN A 13 12.63 5.43 -8.91
N PHE A 14 11.78 4.41 -8.98
CA PHE A 14 10.82 4.18 -10.04
C PHE A 14 9.47 4.81 -9.65
N ASN A 15 8.94 5.72 -10.46
CA ASN A 15 7.66 6.42 -10.28
C ASN A 15 6.46 5.45 -10.31
N ALA A 16 6.32 4.57 -9.31
CA ALA A 16 5.04 4.01 -8.96
C ALA A 16 4.14 5.19 -8.57
N VAL A 17 2.96 5.27 -9.18
CA VAL A 17 1.98 6.38 -9.06
C VAL A 17 1.40 6.53 -7.62
N ALA A 18 2.04 5.92 -6.62
CA ALA A 18 1.60 5.92 -5.25
C ALA A 18 2.07 7.19 -4.51
N LEU A 19 1.08 8.03 -4.23
CA LEU A 19 1.07 9.17 -3.32
C LEU A 19 2.29 9.26 -2.38
N LYS A 20 3.15 10.26 -2.60
CA LYS A 20 4.19 10.68 -1.65
C LYS A 20 3.52 11.15 -0.35
N GLY A 21 3.80 10.52 0.80
CA GLY A 21 3.23 10.90 2.10
C GLY A 21 3.28 9.79 3.16
N ASP A 22 2.68 10.07 4.33
CA ASP A 22 2.46 9.13 5.44
C ASP A 22 1.53 7.98 4.99
N LEU A 23 1.93 6.74 5.28
CA LEU A 23 1.19 5.53 4.88
C LEU A 23 -0.25 5.56 5.41
N GLU A 24 -0.45 6.06 6.63
CA GLU A 24 -1.76 6.15 7.26
C GLU A 24 -2.69 7.13 6.52
N ASP A 25 -2.19 8.31 6.18
CA ASP A 25 -2.94 9.32 5.41
C ASP A 25 -3.37 8.77 4.04
N ASN A 26 -2.49 8.03 3.38
CA ASN A 26 -2.78 7.44 2.09
C ASN A 26 -3.84 6.33 2.17
N VAL A 27 -3.76 5.45 3.17
CA VAL A 27 -4.79 4.42 3.41
C VAL A 27 -6.15 5.08 3.69
N ALA A 28 -6.17 6.10 4.57
CA ALA A 28 -7.39 6.84 4.88
C ALA A 28 -8.00 7.51 3.64
N LYS A 29 -7.16 8.13 2.80
CA LYS A 29 -7.57 8.79 1.56
C LYS A 29 -8.13 7.80 0.54
N ILE A 30 -7.48 6.66 0.34
CA ILE A 30 -7.95 5.61 -0.57
C ILE A 30 -9.31 5.06 -0.12
N ALA A 31 -9.49 4.83 1.18
CA ALA A 31 -10.78 4.44 1.75
C ALA A 31 -11.85 5.52 1.51
N SER A 32 -11.52 6.80 1.71
CA SER A 32 -12.45 7.92 1.49
C SER A 32 -12.92 8.06 0.04
N TRP A 33 -12.14 7.57 -0.92
CA TRP A 33 -12.50 7.52 -2.34
C TRP A 33 -13.41 6.34 -2.69
N GLY A 34 -13.70 5.47 -1.72
CA GLY A 34 -14.61 4.34 -1.90
C GLY A 34 -13.96 3.11 -2.51
N TYR A 35 -12.62 2.99 -2.53
CA TYR A 35 -11.95 1.72 -2.88
C TYR A 35 -12.19 0.66 -1.79
N GLN A 36 -12.11 -0.63 -2.17
CA GLN A 36 -12.27 -1.75 -1.23
C GLN A 36 -10.94 -2.44 -0.88
N GLY A 37 -9.83 -1.98 -1.44
CA GLY A 37 -8.52 -2.51 -1.10
C GLY A 37 -7.34 -1.69 -1.57
N VAL A 38 -6.17 -2.08 -1.10
CA VAL A 38 -4.87 -1.52 -1.46
C VAL A 38 -3.93 -2.64 -1.88
N GLU A 39 -3.33 -2.54 -3.05
CA GLU A 39 -2.21 -3.40 -3.42
C GLU A 39 -0.92 -2.79 -2.89
N LEU A 40 -0.09 -3.57 -2.20
CA LEU A 40 1.11 -3.06 -1.56
C LEU A 40 2.34 -3.33 -2.42
N ALA A 41 3.07 -2.29 -2.81
CA ALA A 41 4.42 -2.45 -3.37
C ALA A 41 5.43 -2.40 -2.21
N ILE A 42 6.06 -3.54 -1.92
CA ILE A 42 7.04 -3.73 -0.83
C ILE A 42 8.39 -4.07 -1.45
N ARG A 43 9.38 -3.20 -1.24
CA ARG A 43 10.78 -3.41 -1.66
C ARG A 43 11.52 -4.37 -0.73
N ASP A 44 11.49 -4.07 0.56
CA ASP A 44 12.15 -4.86 1.59
C ASP A 44 11.12 -5.19 2.69
N PRO A 45 10.74 -6.47 2.85
CA PRO A 45 9.76 -6.87 3.85
C PRO A 45 10.27 -6.66 5.29
N SER A 46 11.58 -6.57 5.52
CA SER A 46 12.13 -6.32 6.87
C SER A 46 11.86 -4.92 7.40
N LEU A 47 11.50 -3.98 6.52
CA LEU A 47 11.16 -2.60 6.85
C LEU A 47 9.67 -2.41 7.15
N VAL A 48 8.87 -3.47 7.06
CA VAL A 48 7.42 -3.43 7.25
C VAL A 48 7.06 -4.23 8.50
N ASP A 49 6.24 -3.65 9.39
CA ASP A 49 5.58 -4.38 10.46
C ASP A 49 4.23 -4.92 9.94
N PRO A 50 4.08 -6.24 9.74
CA PRO A 50 2.85 -6.82 9.20
C PRO A 50 1.63 -6.60 10.11
N ALA A 51 1.82 -6.59 11.43
CA ALA A 51 0.73 -6.44 12.38
C ALA A 51 0.18 -5.01 12.36
N GLN A 52 1.07 -4.01 12.28
CA GLN A 52 0.65 -2.61 12.15
C GLN A 52 -0.05 -2.35 10.81
N LEU A 53 0.44 -2.96 9.73
CA LEU A 53 -0.15 -2.83 8.39
C LEU A 53 -1.54 -3.49 8.30
N GLU A 54 -1.70 -4.67 8.90
CA GLU A 54 -2.99 -5.35 9.02
C GLU A 54 -3.99 -4.50 9.82
N GLU A 55 -3.57 -3.99 10.98
CA GLU A 55 -4.41 -3.13 11.82
C GLU A 55 -4.83 -1.86 11.07
N LEU A 56 -3.89 -1.19 10.39
CA LEU A 56 -4.16 0.02 9.62
C LEU A 56 -5.19 -0.23 8.51
N THR A 57 -4.97 -1.24 7.67
CA THR A 57 -5.88 -1.57 6.56
C THR A 57 -7.26 -2.01 7.06
N ARG A 58 -7.30 -2.80 8.14
CA ARG A 58 -8.55 -3.24 8.77
C ARG A 58 -9.35 -2.07 9.36
N ARG A 59 -8.69 -1.11 10.03
CA ARG A 59 -9.34 0.09 10.59
C ARG A 59 -10.07 0.91 9.54
N HIS A 60 -9.54 0.94 8.32
CA HIS A 60 -10.13 1.65 7.18
C HIS A 60 -11.02 0.77 6.29
N GLY A 61 -11.25 -0.50 6.64
CA GLY A 61 -12.09 -1.42 5.87
C GLY A 61 -11.52 -1.80 4.51
N LEU A 62 -10.20 -1.68 4.32
CA LEU A 62 -9.51 -1.99 3.08
C LEU A 62 -8.90 -3.39 3.14
N GLY A 63 -9.15 -4.20 2.10
CA GLY A 63 -8.44 -5.46 1.91
C GLY A 63 -7.07 -5.28 1.24
N VAL A 64 -6.20 -6.28 1.35
CA VAL A 64 -4.91 -6.33 0.63
C VAL A 64 -4.95 -7.46 -0.41
N PRO A 65 -5.43 -7.21 -1.65
CA PRO A 65 -5.61 -8.27 -2.63
C PRO A 65 -4.31 -8.74 -3.29
N ALA A 66 -3.23 -7.94 -3.21
CA ALA A 66 -1.95 -8.25 -3.84
C ALA A 66 -0.78 -7.54 -3.12
N ILE A 67 0.40 -8.17 -3.21
CA ILE A 67 1.68 -7.59 -2.79
C ILE A 67 2.63 -7.69 -3.98
N GLY A 68 3.07 -6.55 -4.49
CA GLY A 68 4.06 -6.43 -5.55
C GLY A 68 5.48 -6.37 -4.99
N THR A 69 6.36 -7.25 -5.46
CA THR A 69 7.77 -7.36 -5.02
C THR A 69 8.78 -6.91 -6.07
N GLY A 70 8.32 -6.34 -7.19
CA GLY A 70 9.20 -5.92 -8.29
C GLY A 70 10.24 -4.87 -7.88
N GLN A 71 9.95 -4.05 -6.87
CA GLN A 71 10.90 -3.05 -6.33
C GLN A 71 12.12 -3.67 -5.64
N ALA A 72 12.04 -4.94 -5.21
CA ALA A 72 13.19 -5.66 -4.66
C ALA A 72 14.27 -5.94 -5.72
N TRP A 73 13.91 -5.88 -7.01
CA TRP A 73 14.75 -6.28 -8.15
C TRP A 73 15.00 -5.15 -9.16
N GLY A 74 14.43 -3.96 -8.94
CA GLY A 74 14.70 -2.79 -9.77
C GLY A 74 15.99 -2.12 -9.31
N GLU A 75 16.96 -1.96 -10.22
CA GLU A 75 18.10 -1.05 -10.04
C GLU A 75 17.63 0.39 -9.79
#